data_AF-A0A523Y7C3-F1
#
_entry.id   AF-A0A523Y7C3-F1
#
_cell.length_a   1.000
_cell.length_b   1.000
_cell.length_c   1.000
_cell.angle_alpha   90.00
_cell.angle_beta   90.00
_cell.angle_gamma   90.00
#
_symmetry.space_group_name_H-M   'P 1'
#
loop_
_entity.id
_entity.type
_entity.pdbx_description
1 polymer ?
#
loop_
_entity_poly.entity_id
_entity_poly.type
_entity_poly.pdbx_seq_one_letter_code
_entity_poly.pdbx_strand_id
1 'polypeptide(L)'
;MKKILATLGLALMLTTGNAAAETAGTVNDMEITVAEADKALKALTKGEMTWAKLPKDDRKQLIQMMAPSKLVAAASKKGLTDKEKEAALAGFWMQKKMSKVEISDKEAEEAYNKMKKAAKAAKSKQKIPEFKAAKNNIKMQLAQEKVVSELMKNAKIKLK
;
A
#
# COMPACT_ATOMS: atom_id res chain seq x y z
N MET A 1 23.70 39.90 52.33
CA MET A 1 22.57 39.51 53.20
C MET A 1 21.30 39.43 52.36
N LYS A 2 20.56 38.32 52.48
CA LYS A 2 19.08 38.15 52.39
C LYS A 2 18.40 38.69 51.10
N LYS A 3 18.07 37.84 50.12
CA LYS A 3 16.87 36.96 49.97
C LYS A 3 15.57 37.73 49.74
N ILE A 4 14.72 37.12 48.90
CA ILE A 4 13.28 37.38 48.60
C ILE A 4 13.16 38.26 47.35
N LEU A 5 12.84 37.73 46.16
CA LEU A 5 11.55 37.15 45.82
C LEU A 5 11.68 35.94 44.87
N ALA A 6 11.25 34.79 45.37
CA ALA A 6 10.81 33.67 44.56
C ALA A 6 9.30 33.80 44.38
N THR A 7 8.81 33.99 43.14
CA THR A 7 7.42 33.68 42.79
C THR A 7 7.25 33.56 41.27
N LEU A 8 6.94 32.32 40.86
CA LEU A 8 5.93 31.94 39.87
C LEU A 8 6.13 32.17 38.37
N GLY A 9 5.96 31.05 37.65
CA GLY A 9 5.42 30.99 36.29
C GLY A 9 6.50 30.97 35.23
N LEU A 10 6.63 29.99 34.34
CA LEU A 10 5.70 28.97 33.90
C LEU A 10 6.59 27.90 33.28
N ALA A 11 6.71 26.72 33.90
CA ALA A 11 7.23 25.57 33.18
C ALA A 11 6.17 25.20 32.13
N LEU A 12 6.38 25.68 30.90
CA LEU A 12 5.70 25.14 29.72
C LEU A 12 6.16 23.69 29.56
N MET A 13 5.55 22.80 30.36
CA MET A 13 5.47 21.40 29.97
C MET A 13 4.67 21.38 28.68
N LEU A 14 5.39 21.28 27.57
CA LEU A 14 4.87 20.80 26.31
C LEU A 14 4.38 19.37 26.56
N THR A 15 3.18 19.27 27.13
CA THR A 15 2.37 18.07 27.01
C THR A 15 1.96 18.03 25.55
N THR A 16 2.78 17.37 24.74
CA THR A 16 2.32 16.83 23.47
C THR A 16 1.20 15.87 23.83
N GLY A 17 -0.02 16.38 23.83
CA GLY A 17 -1.22 15.57 23.89
C GLY A 17 -1.22 14.70 22.65
N ASN A 18 -0.61 13.52 22.75
CA ASN A 18 -1.01 12.40 21.92
C ASN A 18 -2.46 12.14 22.32
N ALA A 19 -3.40 12.78 21.63
CA ALA A 19 -4.80 12.40 21.71
C ALA A 19 -4.83 10.91 21.33
N ALA A 20 -5.00 10.05 22.33
CA ALA A 20 -5.18 8.63 22.10
C ALA A 20 -6.39 8.51 21.17
N ALA A 21 -6.19 7.85 20.02
CA ALA A 21 -7.27 7.67 19.07
C ALA A 21 -8.41 6.92 19.75
N GLU A 22 -9.64 7.43 19.64
CA GLU A 22 -10.79 6.80 20.28
C GLU A 22 -10.98 5.37 19.75
N THR A 23 -11.16 4.40 20.65
CA THR A 23 -11.29 2.99 20.31
C THR A 23 -12.75 2.65 20.00
N ALA A 24 -13.00 2.13 18.81
CA ALA A 24 -14.31 1.63 18.36
C ALA A 24 -14.56 0.17 18.81
N GLY A 25 -13.50 -0.63 18.95
CA GLY A 25 -13.56 -2.00 19.44
C GLY A 25 -12.21 -2.69 19.40
N THR A 26 -12.17 -3.94 19.86
CA THR A 26 -10.95 -4.76 19.86
C THR A 26 -11.19 -6.13 19.24
N VAL A 27 -10.16 -6.70 18.63
CA VAL A 27 -10.12 -8.07 18.10
C VAL A 27 -8.83 -8.72 18.59
N ASN A 28 -8.89 -9.69 19.51
CA ASN A 28 -7.71 -10.26 20.18
C ASN A 28 -6.74 -9.17 20.67
N ASP A 29 -7.26 -8.21 21.44
CA ASP A 29 -6.54 -7.04 21.97
C ASP A 29 -5.96 -6.08 20.91
N MET A 30 -6.25 -6.31 19.63
CA MET A 30 -5.92 -5.37 18.56
C MET A 30 -7.00 -4.32 18.45
N GLU A 31 -6.63 -3.06 18.70
CA GLU A 31 -7.56 -1.94 18.60
C GLU A 31 -8.00 -1.68 17.15
N ILE A 32 -9.29 -1.43 17.01
CA ILE A 32 -9.91 -0.77 15.87
C ILE A 32 -10.33 0.61 16.36
N THR A 33 -9.77 1.65 15.77
CA THR A 33 -10.08 3.04 16.13
C THR A 33 -11.38 3.50 15.46
N VAL A 34 -12.02 4.53 16.03
CA VAL A 34 -13.17 5.22 15.42
C VAL A 34 -12.83 5.71 14.02
N ALA A 35 -11.63 6.25 13.81
CA ALA A 35 -11.19 6.70 12.49
C ALA A 35 -11.12 5.57 11.44
N GLU A 36 -10.68 4.36 11.85
CA GLU A 36 -10.69 3.20 10.98
C GLU A 36 -12.11 2.72 10.67
N ALA A 37 -13.00 2.74 11.67
CA ALA A 37 -14.40 2.40 11.51
C ALA A 37 -15.12 3.39 10.58
N ASP A 38 -14.90 4.69 10.75
CA ASP A 38 -15.43 5.74 9.86
C ASP A 38 -14.91 5.61 8.44
N LYS A 39 -13.63 5.26 8.26
CA LYS A 39 -13.06 5.00 6.93
C LYS A 39 -13.73 3.81 6.26
N ALA A 40 -13.99 2.73 7.00
CA ALA A 40 -14.72 1.57 6.49
C ALA A 40 -16.16 1.94 6.12
N LEU A 41 -16.88 2.64 7.00
CA LEU A 41 -18.24 3.10 6.75
C LEU A 41 -18.32 4.03 5.54
N LYS A 42 -17.38 4.96 5.38
CA LYS A 42 -17.31 5.83 4.20
C LYS A 42 -17.17 5.04 2.90
N ALA A 43 -16.39 3.96 2.90
CA ALA A 43 -16.25 3.11 1.72
C ALA A 43 -17.53 2.30 1.41
N LEU A 44 -18.21 1.82 2.45
CA LEU A 44 -19.40 0.97 2.32
C LEU A 44 -20.68 1.75 2.01
N THR A 45 -20.83 2.93 2.61
CA THR A 45 -22.04 3.75 2.56
C THR A 45 -21.86 5.02 1.72
N LYS A 46 -20.74 5.15 1.02
CA LYS A 46 -20.36 6.36 0.26
C LYS A 46 -20.38 7.65 1.10
N GLY A 47 -20.24 7.51 2.42
CA GLY A 47 -20.18 8.64 3.38
C GLY A 47 -21.49 8.99 4.07
N GLU A 48 -22.56 8.21 3.87
CA GLU A 48 -23.85 8.45 4.51
C GLU A 48 -23.82 8.15 6.02
N MET A 49 -23.03 7.15 6.43
CA MET A 49 -22.90 6.72 7.82
C MET A 49 -21.52 7.02 8.42
N THR A 50 -21.51 7.28 9.72
CA THR A 50 -20.32 7.40 10.57
C THR A 50 -20.50 6.54 11.82
N TRP A 51 -19.41 6.23 12.51
CA TRP A 51 -19.40 5.44 13.74
C TRP A 51 -20.36 5.99 14.78
N ALA A 52 -20.39 7.32 14.95
CA ALA A 52 -21.28 8.00 15.87
C ALA A 52 -22.77 7.78 15.54
N LYS A 53 -23.11 7.74 14.25
CA LYS A 53 -24.49 7.55 13.75
C LYS A 53 -24.91 6.08 13.66
N LEU A 54 -23.97 5.16 13.77
CA LEU A 54 -24.21 3.73 13.61
C LEU A 54 -24.89 3.16 14.88
N PRO A 55 -26.03 2.45 14.76
CA PRO A 55 -26.66 1.74 15.87
C PRO A 55 -25.72 0.74 16.55
N LYS A 56 -25.97 0.44 17.83
CA LYS A 56 -25.08 -0.41 18.63
C LYS A 56 -24.88 -1.82 18.04
N ASP A 57 -25.92 -2.42 17.49
CA ASP A 57 -25.84 -3.75 16.89
C ASP A 57 -25.03 -3.73 15.59
N ASP A 58 -25.23 -2.71 14.76
CA ASP A 58 -24.49 -2.51 13.51
C ASP A 58 -23.01 -2.20 13.76
N ARG A 59 -22.67 -1.53 14.88
CA ARG A 59 -21.27 -1.34 15.31
C ARG A 59 -20.57 -2.68 15.50
N LYS A 60 -21.23 -3.65 16.14
CA LYS A 60 -20.66 -5.00 16.34
C LYS A 60 -20.42 -5.68 14.99
N GLN A 61 -21.39 -5.59 14.06
CA GLN A 61 -21.24 -6.17 12.72
C GLN A 61 -20.10 -5.52 11.94
N LEU A 62 -19.94 -4.20 12.02
CA LEU A 62 -18.82 -3.49 11.41
C LEU A 62 -17.47 -3.98 11.94
N ILE A 63 -17.33 -4.09 13.26
CA ILE A 63 -16.11 -4.61 13.90
C ILE A 63 -15.83 -6.05 13.46
N GLN A 64 -16.85 -6.91 13.41
CA GLN A 64 -16.72 -8.29 12.92
C GLN A 64 -16.25 -8.35 11.46
N MET A 65 -16.75 -7.45 10.61
CA MET A 65 -16.34 -7.37 9.21
C MET A 65 -14.89 -6.85 9.05
N MET A 66 -14.42 -6.00 9.96
CA MET A 66 -13.04 -5.50 9.97
C MET A 66 -12.04 -6.51 10.57
N ALA A 67 -12.52 -7.45 11.40
CA ALA A 67 -11.69 -8.41 12.12
C ALA A 67 -10.77 -9.27 11.21
N PRO A 68 -11.23 -9.84 10.07
CA PRO A 68 -10.36 -10.64 9.22
C PRO A 68 -9.11 -9.88 8.74
N SER A 69 -9.28 -8.62 8.31
CA SER A 69 -8.15 -7.80 7.86
C SER A 69 -7.13 -7.56 8.98
N LYS A 70 -7.61 -7.26 10.20
CA LYS A 70 -6.74 -7.06 11.38
C LYS A 70 -6.00 -8.34 11.75
N LEU A 71 -6.70 -9.48 11.75
CA LEU A 71 -6.13 -10.80 12.04
C LEU A 71 -5.06 -11.19 11.01
N VAL A 72 -5.33 -11.02 9.72
CA VAL A 72 -4.34 -11.27 8.66
C VAL A 72 -3.14 -10.35 8.79
N ALA A 73 -3.35 -9.06 9.10
CA ALA A 73 -2.25 -8.11 9.30
C ALA A 73 -1.37 -8.48 10.52
N ALA A 74 -1.96 -8.96 11.61
CA ALA A 74 -1.20 -9.41 12.76
C ALA A 74 -0.47 -10.73 12.48
N ALA A 75 -1.13 -11.69 11.81
CA ALA A 75 -0.53 -12.95 11.42
C ALA A 75 0.65 -12.73 10.46
N SER A 76 0.52 -11.86 9.46
CA SER A 76 1.59 -11.57 8.50
C SER A 76 2.79 -10.87 9.15
N LYS A 77 2.54 -9.94 10.08
CA LYS A 77 3.63 -9.30 10.85
C LYS A 77 4.46 -10.30 11.67
N LYS A 78 3.80 -11.30 12.24
CA LYS A 78 4.44 -12.34 13.05
C LYS A 78 5.08 -13.45 12.21
N GLY A 79 4.45 -13.81 11.10
CA GLY A 79 4.82 -14.97 10.29
C GLY A 79 5.83 -14.70 9.18
N LEU A 80 6.03 -13.43 8.79
CA LEU A 80 7.00 -13.06 7.75
C LEU A 80 8.34 -12.63 8.35
N THR A 81 9.42 -13.09 7.73
CA THR A 81 10.77 -12.56 7.95
C THR A 81 10.90 -11.14 7.38
N ASP A 82 11.90 -10.39 7.80
CA ASP A 82 12.08 -9.01 7.32
C ASP A 82 12.37 -8.94 5.82
N LYS A 83 13.07 -9.94 5.27
CA LYS A 83 13.28 -10.08 3.82
C LYS A 83 11.97 -10.30 3.06
N GLU A 84 11.06 -11.10 3.61
CA GLU A 84 9.75 -11.34 3.01
C GLU A 84 8.84 -10.10 3.13
N LYS A 85 8.91 -9.38 4.26
CA LYS A 85 8.19 -8.09 4.42
C LYS A 85 8.68 -7.07 3.40
N GLU A 86 9.99 -6.95 3.21
CA GLU A 86 10.59 -6.06 2.22
C GLU A 86 10.14 -6.42 0.81
N ALA A 87 10.20 -7.70 0.44
CA ALA A 87 9.75 -8.18 -0.86
C ALA A 87 8.25 -7.92 -1.08
N ALA A 88 7.40 -8.16 -0.06
CA ALA A 88 5.97 -7.91 -0.13
C ALA A 88 5.65 -6.41 -0.29
N LEU A 89 6.33 -5.54 0.45
CA LEU A 89 6.17 -4.09 0.35
C LEU A 89 6.65 -3.56 -1.00
N ALA A 90 7.81 -4.01 -1.48
CA ALA A 90 8.35 -3.65 -2.78
C ALA A 90 7.41 -4.11 -3.90
N GLY A 91 6.93 -5.35 -3.84
CA GLY A 91 5.97 -5.90 -4.81
C GLY A 91 4.64 -5.13 -4.83
N PHE A 92 4.07 -4.85 -3.66
CA PHE A 92 2.84 -4.05 -3.55
C PHE A 92 3.03 -2.63 -4.11
N TRP A 93 4.14 -1.97 -3.77
CA TRP A 93 4.46 -0.65 -4.30
C TRP A 93 4.60 -0.68 -5.82
N MET A 94 5.27 -1.70 -6.36
CA MET A 94 5.45 -1.88 -7.80
C MET A 94 4.10 -2.07 -8.51
N GLN A 95 3.23 -2.93 -7.99
CA GLN A 95 1.87 -3.11 -8.51
C GLN A 95 1.08 -1.79 -8.52
N LYS A 96 1.15 -1.02 -7.43
CA LYS A 96 0.50 0.30 -7.32
C LYS A 96 1.04 1.33 -8.32
N LYS A 97 2.33 1.25 -8.67
CA LYS A 97 2.93 2.13 -9.67
C LYS A 97 2.55 1.70 -11.08
N MET A 98 2.66 0.41 -11.39
CA MET A 98 2.28 -0.16 -12.69
C MET A 98 0.80 0.12 -13.03
N SER A 99 -0.11 0.06 -12.06
CA SER A 99 -1.54 0.33 -12.30
C SER A 99 -1.85 1.76 -12.73
N LYS A 100 -0.91 2.69 -12.57
CA LYS A 100 -1.00 4.09 -13.00
C LYS A 100 -0.29 4.36 -14.32
N VAL A 101 0.44 3.37 -14.85
CA VAL A 101 1.15 3.52 -16.11
C VAL A 101 0.22 3.11 -17.23
N GLU A 102 -0.13 4.08 -18.08
CA GLU A 102 -0.90 3.81 -19.28
C GLU A 102 0.01 3.27 -20.38
N ILE A 103 -0.34 2.09 -20.91
CA ILE A 103 0.32 1.49 -22.07
C ILE A 103 -0.72 1.35 -23.18
N SER A 104 -0.48 2.06 -24.28
CA SER A 104 -1.33 1.99 -25.46
C SER A 104 -1.24 0.63 -26.15
N ASP A 105 -2.25 0.29 -26.95
CA ASP A 105 -2.23 -0.92 -27.77
C ASP A 105 -1.10 -0.90 -28.80
N LYS A 106 -0.81 0.29 -29.33
CA LYS A 106 0.28 0.52 -30.28
C LYS A 106 1.65 0.22 -29.65
N GLU A 107 1.92 0.72 -28.44
CA GLU A 107 3.16 0.39 -27.73
C GLU A 107 3.31 -1.10 -27.48
N ALA A 108 2.22 -1.78 -27.11
CA ALA A 108 2.22 -3.23 -26.91
C ALA A 108 2.49 -3.99 -28.23
N GLU A 109 1.91 -3.53 -29.34
CA GLU A 109 2.13 -4.14 -30.66
C GLU A 109 3.56 -3.93 -31.17
N GLU A 110 4.12 -2.74 -30.97
CA GLU A 110 5.52 -2.45 -31.29
C GLU A 110 6.47 -3.34 -30.49
N ALA A 111 6.23 -3.51 -29.19
CA ALA A 111 7.00 -4.41 -28.34
C ALA A 111 6.86 -5.88 -28.78
N TYR A 112 5.64 -6.32 -29.10
CA TYR A 112 5.39 -7.67 -29.63
C TYR A 112 6.16 -7.93 -30.94
N ASN A 113 6.14 -6.97 -31.85
CA ASN A 113 6.84 -7.08 -33.13
C ASN A 113 8.36 -7.09 -32.96
N LYS A 114 8.91 -6.28 -32.02
CA LYS A 114 10.33 -6.32 -31.64
C LYS A 114 10.71 -7.68 -31.07
N MET A 115 9.91 -8.23 -30.15
CA MET A 115 10.12 -9.57 -29.59
C MET A 115 10.11 -10.64 -30.69
N LYS A 116 9.15 -10.61 -31.61
CA LYS A 116 9.10 -11.53 -32.77
C LYS A 116 10.34 -11.43 -33.64
N LYS A 117 10.81 -10.21 -33.94
CA LYS A 117 12.04 -10.00 -34.71
C LYS A 117 13.28 -10.55 -33.99
N ALA A 118 13.41 -10.28 -32.69
CA ALA A 118 14.51 -10.77 -31.88
C ALA A 118 14.53 -12.31 -31.81
N ALA A 119 13.37 -12.95 -31.62
CA ALA A 119 13.27 -14.41 -31.61
C ALA A 119 13.64 -15.05 -32.96
N LYS A 120 13.26 -14.43 -34.08
CA LYS A 120 13.69 -14.85 -35.42
C LYS A 120 15.20 -14.74 -35.59
N ALA A 121 15.79 -13.61 -35.17
CA ALA A 121 17.24 -13.40 -35.24
C ALA A 121 18.01 -14.41 -34.37
N ALA A 122 17.47 -14.74 -33.20
CA ALA A 122 18.03 -15.75 -32.30
C ALA A 122 17.76 -17.21 -32.73
N LYS A 123 17.09 -17.44 -33.87
CA LYS A 123 16.67 -18.77 -34.34
C LYS A 123 15.92 -19.57 -33.27
N SER A 124 15.14 -18.87 -32.43
CA SER A 124 14.40 -19.50 -31.34
C SER A 124 13.32 -20.43 -31.88
N LYS A 125 13.24 -21.65 -31.32
CA LYS A 125 12.17 -22.63 -31.61
C LYS A 125 10.93 -22.42 -30.73
N GLN A 126 10.96 -21.44 -29.82
CA GLN A 126 9.88 -21.20 -28.89
C GLN A 126 8.65 -20.65 -29.61
N LYS A 127 7.49 -21.28 -29.39
CA LYS A 127 6.24 -20.83 -30.00
C LYS A 127 5.82 -19.50 -29.38
N ILE A 128 5.79 -18.46 -30.20
CA ILE A 128 5.34 -17.14 -29.78
C ILE A 128 3.81 -17.09 -29.89
N PRO A 129 3.08 -16.80 -28.81
CA PRO A 129 1.64 -16.67 -28.85
C PRO A 129 1.21 -15.51 -29.75
N GLU A 130 -0.02 -15.55 -30.26
CA GLU A 130 -0.61 -14.46 -31.02
C GLU A 130 -0.73 -13.19 -30.17
N PHE A 131 -0.68 -12.02 -30.83
CA PHE A 131 -0.65 -10.72 -30.14
C PHE A 131 -1.83 -10.57 -29.16
N LYS A 132 -3.04 -10.94 -29.56
CA LYS A 132 -4.24 -10.86 -28.71
C LYS A 132 -4.08 -11.60 -27.38
N ALA A 133 -3.43 -12.76 -27.37
CA ALA A 133 -3.17 -13.54 -26.16
C ALA A 133 -2.01 -12.99 -25.34
N ALA A 134 -1.00 -12.40 -25.99
CA ALA A 134 0.19 -11.86 -25.33
C ALA A 134 0.00 -10.42 -24.81
N LYS A 135 -0.96 -9.68 -25.38
CA LYS A 135 -1.14 -8.22 -25.22
C LYS A 135 -1.09 -7.76 -23.77
N ASN A 136 -1.88 -8.37 -22.88
CA ASN A 136 -1.94 -7.95 -21.48
C ASN A 136 -0.62 -8.19 -20.73
N ASN A 137 0.04 -9.33 -20.98
CA ASN A 137 1.34 -9.62 -20.39
C ASN A 137 2.41 -8.64 -20.88
N ILE A 138 2.38 -8.30 -22.18
CA ILE A 138 3.30 -7.31 -22.76
C ILE A 138 3.06 -5.94 -22.15
N LYS A 139 1.80 -5.52 -21.99
CA LYS A 139 1.49 -4.25 -21.31
C LYS A 139 2.01 -4.22 -19.87
N MET A 140 1.85 -5.32 -19.13
CA MET A 140 2.40 -5.42 -17.78
C MET A 140 3.93 -5.33 -17.76
N GLN A 141 4.62 -6.02 -18.68
CA GLN A 141 6.08 -5.95 -18.79
C GLN A 141 6.55 -4.54 -19.13
N LEU A 142 5.91 -3.87 -20.09
CA LEU A 142 6.23 -2.49 -20.44
C LEU A 142 5.98 -1.52 -19.29
N ALA A 143 4.89 -1.70 -18.54
CA ALA A 143 4.62 -0.90 -17.34
C ALA A 143 5.70 -1.11 -16.28
N GLN A 144 6.12 -2.36 -16.07
CA GLN A 144 7.21 -2.70 -15.16
C GLN A 144 8.52 -2.03 -15.58
N GLU A 145 8.89 -2.16 -16.86
CA GLU A 145 10.10 -1.56 -17.42
C GLU A 145 10.11 -0.04 -17.29
N LYS A 146 8.99 0.64 -17.55
CA LYS A 146 8.88 2.10 -17.39
C LYS A 146 9.14 2.51 -15.95
N VAL A 147 8.49 1.86 -14.98
CA VAL A 147 8.67 2.17 -13.55
C VAL A 147 10.11 1.92 -13.09
N VAL A 148 10.71 0.78 -13.46
CA VAL A 148 12.11 0.48 -13.10
C VAL A 148 13.07 1.47 -13.77
N SER A 149 12.86 1.78 -15.05
CA SER A 149 13.71 2.73 -15.78
C SER A 149 13.72 4.10 -15.14
N GLU A 150 12.56 4.58 -14.64
CA GLU A 150 12.50 5.84 -13.89
C GLU A 150 13.31 5.82 -12.60
N LEU A 151 13.27 4.71 -11.85
CA LEU A 151 14.09 4.55 -10.63
C LEU A 151 15.58 4.52 -10.97
N MET A 152 15.94 3.80 -12.04
CA MET A 152 17.33 3.63 -12.48
C MET A 152 18.00 4.94 -12.90
N LYS A 153 17.24 5.92 -13.44
CA LYS A 153 17.77 7.25 -13.79
C LYS A 153 18.46 7.95 -12.61
N ASN A 154 18.03 7.69 -11.39
CA ASN A 154 18.57 8.29 -10.17
C ASN A 154 19.41 7.32 -9.33
N ALA A 155 19.60 6.08 -9.80
CA ALA A 155 20.32 5.06 -9.05
C ALA A 155 21.82 5.34 -9.06
N LYS A 156 22.43 5.41 -7.86
CA LYS A 156 23.88 5.50 -7.68
C LYS A 156 24.44 4.10 -7.41
N ILE A 157 24.97 3.46 -8.45
CA ILE A 157 25.56 2.13 -8.34
C ILE A 157 27.06 2.29 -8.10
N LYS A 158 27.57 1.70 -7.02
CA LYS A 158 28.99 1.67 -6.68
C LYS A 158 29.44 0.22 -6.55
N LEU A 159 30.54 -0.13 -7.22
CA LEU A 159 31.25 -1.37 -6.98
C LEU A 159 32.05 -1.25 -5.67
N LYS A 160 32.14 -2.34 -4.92
CA LYS A 160 33.03 -2.45 -3.75
C LYS A 160 34.22 -3.31 -4.11
#